data_AF-A0A914NMV8-F1
#
_entry.id   AF-A0A914NMV8-F1
#
_cell.length_a   1.000
_cell.length_b   1.000
_cell.length_c   1.000
_cell.angle_alpha   90.00
_cell.angle_beta   90.00
_cell.angle_gamma   90.00
#
_symmetry.space_group_name_H-M   'P 1'
#
loop_
_entity.id
_entity.type
_entity.pdbx_description
1 polymer ?
#
loop_
_entity_poly.entity_id
_entity_poly.type
_entity_poly.pdbx_seq_one_letter_code
_entity_poly.pdbx_strand_id
1 'polypeptide(L)'
;MSGIPEAELRRKTPFRTHVCKFQRFLTTVMDLLPKHGREEELVQIIRMVGRQHCQVKQLSFTAARWLSFKTSMIETFANQKNGKLKTQWSLLISFLIYEIKDAYLAHIRTLRSSSLPQIVETNKLEFRRKKSQTQSPQQQKQIETKQKKTK
;
A
#
# COMPACT_ATOMS: atom_id res chain seq x y z
N MET A 1 -1.05 21.73 14.69
CA MET A 1 -0.91 23.19 14.83
C MET A 1 -2.29 23.83 14.72
N SER A 2 -3.17 23.61 15.70
CA SER A 2 -4.47 24.29 15.78
C SER A 2 -4.30 25.57 16.61
N GLY A 3 -4.91 26.68 16.17
CA GLY A 3 -4.93 27.95 16.92
C GLY A 3 -3.79 28.93 16.63
N ILE A 4 -2.98 28.72 15.59
CA ILE A 4 -1.96 29.71 15.15
C ILE A 4 -2.60 30.65 14.12
N PRO A 5 -2.53 31.98 14.28
CA PRO A 5 -2.98 32.94 13.27
C PRO A 5 -2.31 32.70 11.91
N GLU A 6 -3.03 32.93 10.81
CA GLU A 6 -2.52 32.66 9.45
C GLU A 6 -1.20 33.41 9.16
N ALA A 7 -1.12 34.68 9.58
CA ALA A 7 0.08 35.50 9.41
C ALA A 7 1.30 34.91 10.12
N GLU A 8 1.10 34.27 11.27
CA GLU A 8 2.16 33.61 12.02
C GLU A 8 2.52 32.24 11.44
N LEU A 9 1.52 31.51 10.93
CA LEU A 9 1.71 30.21 10.31
C LEU A 9 2.69 30.29 9.13
N ARG A 10 2.57 31.34 8.30
CA ARG A 10 3.46 31.61 7.17
C ARG A 10 4.92 31.81 7.58
N ARG A 11 5.19 32.18 8.84
CA ARG A 11 6.55 32.35 9.38
C ARG A 11 7.13 31.05 9.95
N LYS A 12 6.31 30.03 10.22
CA LYS A 12 6.77 28.76 10.81
C LYS A 12 7.50 27.90 9.77
N THR A 13 8.76 27.56 10.05
CA THR A 13 9.58 26.72 9.18
C THR A 13 8.91 25.41 8.76
N PRO A 14 8.27 24.62 9.66
CA PRO A 14 7.64 23.37 9.23
C PRO A 14 6.52 23.58 8.20
N PHE A 15 5.73 24.64 8.36
CA PHE A 15 4.67 24.99 7.41
C PHE A 15 5.26 25.39 6.05
N ARG A 16 6.24 26.30 6.03
CA ARG A 16 6.94 26.72 4.81
C ARG A 16 7.57 25.53 4.08
N THR A 17 8.26 24.66 4.81
CA THR A 17 8.87 23.44 4.25
C THR A 17 7.81 22.53 3.63
N HIS A 18 6.66 22.36 4.28
CA HIS A 18 5.58 21.55 3.73
C HIS A 18 4.99 22.17 2.44
N VAL A 19 4.76 23.48 2.43
CA VAL A 19 4.30 24.21 1.23
C VAL A 19 5.31 24.08 0.09
N CYS A 20 6.61 24.22 0.34
CA CYS A 20 7.63 24.03 -0.70
C CYS A 20 7.66 22.60 -1.25
N LYS A 21 7.52 21.59 -0.38
CA LYS A 21 7.41 20.19 -0.82
C LYS A 21 6.16 19.96 -1.67
N PHE A 22 5.04 20.54 -1.27
CA PHE A 22 3.79 20.46 -2.02
C PHE A 22 3.88 21.13 -3.40
N GLN A 23 4.47 22.32 -3.48
CA GLN A 23 4.70 23.01 -4.75
C GLN A 23 5.60 22.19 -5.69
N ARG A 24 6.69 21.63 -5.17
CA ARG A 24 7.58 20.74 -5.96
C ARG A 24 6.84 19.52 -6.47
N PHE A 25 6.05 18.87 -5.62
CA PHE A 25 5.22 17.72 -6.00
C PHE A 25 4.26 18.06 -7.15
N LEU A 26 3.50 19.15 -7.03
CA LEU A 26 2.59 19.57 -8.10
C LEU A 26 3.33 19.94 -9.39
N THR A 27 4.49 20.59 -9.28
CA THR A 27 5.32 20.90 -10.45
C THR A 27 5.74 19.63 -11.18
N THR A 28 6.18 18.61 -10.46
CA THR A 28 6.51 17.30 -11.05
C THR A 28 5.31 16.63 -11.70
N VAL A 29 4.13 16.67 -11.06
CA VAL A 29 2.89 16.14 -11.65
C VAL A 29 2.60 16.83 -12.98
N MET A 30 2.62 18.17 -12.99
CA MET A 30 2.31 18.96 -14.18
C MET A 30 3.34 18.79 -15.31
N ASP A 31 4.61 18.53 -14.97
CA ASP A 31 5.67 18.24 -15.95
C ASP A 31 5.54 16.85 -16.57
N LEU A 32 5.11 15.84 -15.80
CA LEU A 32 4.94 14.47 -16.31
C LEU A 32 3.61 14.24 -17.02
N LEU A 33 2.55 14.95 -16.62
CA LEU A 33 1.20 14.76 -17.16
C LEU A 33 1.11 14.79 -18.70
N PRO A 34 1.79 15.69 -19.44
CA PRO A 34 1.73 15.70 -20.91
C PRO A 34 2.67 14.70 -21.59
N LYS A 35 3.52 13.97 -20.84
CA LYS A 35 4.54 13.09 -21.42
C LYS A 35 3.97 11.69 -21.68
N HIS A 36 3.86 11.34 -22.95
CA HIS A 36 3.39 10.02 -23.37
C HIS A 36 4.35 8.90 -22.92
N GLY A 37 3.80 7.79 -22.44
CA GLY A 37 4.57 6.62 -21.98
C GLY A 37 5.20 6.79 -20.59
N ARG A 38 4.82 7.83 -19.83
CA ARG A 38 5.31 8.14 -18.47
C ARG A 38 4.19 8.08 -17.43
N GLU A 39 3.03 7.56 -17.79
CA GLU A 39 1.84 7.49 -16.95
C GLU A 39 2.09 6.67 -15.68
N GLU A 40 2.74 5.51 -15.82
CA GLU A 40 3.10 4.65 -14.69
C GLU A 40 4.06 5.33 -13.73
N GLU A 41 5.05 6.06 -14.24
CA GLU A 41 5.99 6.80 -13.39
C GLU A 41 5.27 7.90 -12.59
N LEU A 42 4.38 8.63 -13.25
CA LEU A 42 3.55 9.64 -12.58
C LEU A 42 2.75 9.00 -11.43
N VAL A 43 2.08 7.88 -11.70
CA VAL A 43 1.34 7.12 -10.68
C VAL A 43 2.26 6.70 -9.53
N GLN A 44 3.45 6.17 -9.83
CA GLN A 44 4.40 5.74 -8.79
C GLN A 44 4.88 6.91 -7.92
N ILE A 45 5.13 8.08 -8.49
CA ILE A 45 5.49 9.30 -7.75
C ILE A 45 4.34 9.71 -6.81
N ILE A 46 3.11 9.72 -7.29
CA ILE A 46 1.93 10.05 -6.48
C ILE A 46 1.77 9.06 -5.33
N ARG A 47 1.88 7.76 -5.60
CA ARG A 47 1.79 6.69 -4.59
C ARG A 47 2.94 6.76 -3.58
N MET A 48 4.15 7.14 -4.00
CA MET A 48 5.28 7.35 -3.10
C MET A 48 4.97 8.46 -2.08
N VAL A 49 4.38 9.57 -2.51
CA VAL A 49 3.91 10.62 -1.60
C VAL A 49 2.86 10.07 -0.64
N GLY A 50 1.90 9.26 -1.12
CA GLY A 50 0.93 8.58 -0.25
C GLY A 50 1.57 7.70 0.84
N ARG A 51 2.61 6.94 0.50
CA ARG A 51 3.35 6.13 1.48
C ARG A 51 4.13 6.97 2.50
N GLN A 52 4.77 8.05 2.07
CA GLN A 52 5.51 8.96 2.98
C GLN A 52 4.59 9.57 4.05
N HIS A 53 3.32 9.79 3.71
CA HIS A 53 2.32 10.29 4.64
C HIS A 53 2.00 9.33 5.80
N CYS A 54 2.37 8.04 5.73
CA CYS A 54 2.26 7.10 6.85
C CYS A 54 3.16 7.46 8.05
N GLN A 55 4.20 8.27 7.83
CA GLN A 55 5.08 8.75 8.90
C GLN A 55 4.46 9.91 9.69
N VAL A 56 3.33 10.47 9.23
CA VAL A 56 2.66 11.62 9.85
C VAL A 56 1.57 11.13 10.81
N LYS A 57 1.88 11.10 12.10
CA LYS A 57 1.00 10.58 13.17
C LYS A 57 -0.41 11.20 13.22
N GLN A 58 -0.58 12.44 12.77
CA GLN A 58 -1.85 13.18 12.86
C GLN A 58 -2.65 13.20 11.55
N LEU A 59 -2.20 12.50 10.51
CA LEU A 59 -2.91 12.49 9.23
C LEU A 59 -4.20 11.68 9.33
N SER A 60 -5.28 12.22 8.76
CA SER A 60 -6.55 11.51 8.62
C SER A 60 -7.15 11.70 7.24
N PHE A 61 -7.81 10.66 6.74
CA PHE A 61 -8.50 10.66 5.45
C PHE A 61 -10.00 10.87 5.61
N THR A 62 -10.39 11.86 6.42
CA THR A 62 -11.82 12.19 6.57
C THR A 62 -12.32 12.89 5.31
N ALA A 63 -13.53 12.54 4.88
CA ALA A 63 -14.13 13.12 3.67
C ALA A 63 -14.17 14.66 3.74
N ALA A 64 -14.56 15.22 4.88
CA ALA A 64 -14.65 16.67 5.08
C ALA A 64 -13.31 17.40 4.87
N ARG A 65 -12.19 16.87 5.38
CA ARG A 65 -10.87 17.51 5.23
C ARG A 65 -10.40 17.49 3.78
N TRP A 66 -10.54 16.35 3.11
CA TRP A 66 -10.12 16.19 1.73
C TRP A 66 -11.03 16.91 0.73
N LEU A 67 -12.32 17.04 1.04
CA LEU A 67 -13.25 17.86 0.29
C LEU A 67 -12.91 19.35 0.43
N SER A 68 -12.67 19.84 1.65
CA SER A 68 -12.22 21.22 1.88
C SER A 68 -10.90 21.52 1.15
N PHE A 69 -9.95 20.59 1.19
CA PHE A 69 -8.71 20.69 0.42
C PHE A 69 -8.98 20.78 -1.09
N LYS A 70 -9.77 19.85 -1.65
CA LYS A 70 -10.12 19.85 -3.07
C LYS A 70 -10.79 21.16 -3.50
N THR A 71 -11.74 21.66 -2.71
CA THR A 71 -12.44 22.92 -3.00
C THR A 71 -11.46 24.08 -3.03
N SER A 72 -10.59 24.22 -2.02
CA SER A 72 -9.59 25.28 -1.94
C SER A 72 -8.63 25.25 -3.14
N MET A 73 -8.21 24.05 -3.57
CA MET A 73 -7.35 23.85 -4.73
C MET A 73 -8.02 24.28 -6.04
N ILE A 74 -9.30 23.89 -6.23
CA ILE A 74 -10.07 24.27 -7.41
C ILE A 74 -10.28 25.77 -7.45
N GLU A 75 -10.62 26.41 -6.33
CA GLU A 75 -10.79 27.86 -6.26
C GLU A 75 -9.49 28.62 -6.54
N THR A 76 -8.35 28.05 -6.13
CA THR A 76 -7.02 28.63 -6.38
C THR A 76 -6.62 28.51 -7.85
N PHE A 77 -6.87 27.37 -8.50
CA PHE A 77 -6.37 27.09 -9.85
C PHE A 77 -7.36 27.40 -10.98
N ALA A 78 -8.66 27.30 -10.71
CA ALA A 78 -9.70 27.58 -11.68
C ALA A 78 -10.35 28.92 -11.34
N ASN A 79 -9.90 29.97 -12.03
CA ASN A 79 -10.55 31.27 -11.95
C ASN A 79 -12.02 31.12 -12.40
N GLN A 80 -12.97 31.71 -11.66
CA GLN A 80 -14.40 31.35 -11.69
C GLN A 80 -15.10 31.42 -13.06
N LYS A 81 -14.48 32.06 -14.06
CA LYS A 81 -15.07 32.32 -15.38
C LYS A 81 -15.00 31.14 -16.35
N ASN A 82 -14.21 30.09 -16.08
CA ASN A 82 -14.03 28.97 -17.02
C ASN A 82 -14.47 27.62 -16.43
N GLY A 83 -15.75 27.25 -16.65
CA GLY A 83 -16.33 26.00 -16.16
C GLY A 83 -15.62 24.74 -16.66
N LYS A 84 -15.07 24.74 -17.89
CA LYS A 84 -14.31 23.60 -18.43
C LYS A 84 -13.00 23.40 -17.66
N LEU A 85 -12.28 24.49 -17.38
CA LEU A 85 -11.04 24.46 -16.61
C LEU A 85 -11.28 23.96 -15.18
N LYS A 86 -12.38 24.38 -14.55
CA LYS A 86 -12.81 23.90 -13.24
C LYS A 86 -13.02 22.38 -13.22
N THR A 87 -13.66 21.83 -14.25
CA THR A 87 -13.87 20.38 -14.37
C THR A 87 -12.55 19.62 -14.51
N GLN A 88 -11.64 20.09 -15.35
CA GLN A 88 -10.35 19.42 -15.56
C GLN A 88 -9.49 19.43 -14.29
N TRP A 89 -9.41 20.56 -13.58
CA TRP A 89 -8.75 20.62 -12.28
C TRP A 89 -9.42 19.72 -11.26
N SER A 90 -10.76 19.67 -11.23
CA SER A 90 -11.50 18.78 -10.35
C SER A 90 -11.16 17.32 -10.59
N LEU A 91 -11.04 16.88 -11.86
CA LEU A 91 -10.64 15.52 -12.22
C LEU A 91 -9.21 15.22 -11.77
N LEU A 92 -8.25 16.08 -12.12
CA LEU A 92 -6.85 15.90 -11.75
C LEU A 92 -6.67 15.83 -10.22
N ILE A 93 -7.24 16.78 -9.47
CA ILE A 93 -7.13 16.79 -8.02
C ILE A 93 -7.81 15.55 -7.41
N SER A 94 -8.93 15.08 -7.96
CA SER A 94 -9.57 13.84 -7.50
C SER A 94 -8.68 12.62 -7.70
N PHE A 95 -8.04 12.53 -8.88
CA PHE A 95 -7.09 11.47 -9.19
C PHE A 95 -5.90 11.46 -8.21
N LEU A 96 -5.29 12.64 -7.95
CA LEU A 96 -4.20 12.76 -6.98
C LEU A 96 -4.62 12.31 -5.58
N ILE A 97 -5.80 12.76 -5.11
CA ILE A 97 -6.33 12.37 -3.79
C ILE A 97 -6.55 10.86 -3.72
N TYR A 98 -7.13 10.28 -4.77
CA TYR A 98 -7.41 8.85 -4.85
C TYR A 98 -6.12 8.02 -4.73
N GLU A 99 -5.13 8.27 -5.58
CA GLU A 99 -3.86 7.52 -5.59
C GLU A 99 -3.06 7.70 -4.29
N ILE A 100 -3.03 8.91 -3.72
CA ILE A 100 -2.39 9.17 -2.42
C ILE A 100 -3.07 8.37 -1.31
N LYS A 101 -4.41 8.42 -1.25
CA LYS A 101 -5.20 7.74 -0.22
C LYS A 101 -5.07 6.22 -0.34
N ASP A 102 -5.16 5.69 -1.55
CA ASP A 102 -5.08 4.25 -1.79
C ASP A 102 -3.71 3.71 -1.37
N ALA A 103 -2.62 4.34 -1.83
CA ALA A 103 -1.27 3.95 -1.45
C ALA A 103 -1.01 4.07 0.05
N TYR A 104 -1.51 5.10 0.71
CA TYR A 104 -1.45 5.25 2.17
C TYR A 104 -2.15 4.08 2.87
N LEU A 105 -3.39 3.78 2.49
CA LEU A 105 -4.18 2.74 3.14
C LEU A 105 -3.59 1.35 2.90
N ALA A 106 -3.12 1.07 1.68
CA ALA A 106 -2.41 -0.15 1.36
C ALA A 106 -1.18 -0.32 2.26
N HIS A 107 -0.36 0.72 2.40
CA HIS A 107 0.84 0.65 3.23
C HIS A 107 0.53 0.46 4.72
N ILE A 108 -0.47 1.17 5.25
CA ILE A 108 -0.93 0.98 6.64
C ILE A 108 -1.43 -0.45 6.89
N ARG A 109 -2.15 -1.06 5.93
CA ARG A 109 -2.57 -2.46 6.03
C ARG A 109 -1.37 -3.40 6.12
N THR A 110 -0.37 -3.21 5.26
CA THR A 110 0.87 -3.99 5.26
C THR A 110 1.63 -3.87 6.59
N LEU A 111 1.78 -2.64 7.12
CA LEU A 111 2.48 -2.41 8.39
C LEU A 111 1.77 -3.14 9.55
N ARG A 112 0.44 -3.12 9.57
CA ARG A 112 -0.37 -3.83 10.57
C ARG A 112 -0.33 -5.35 10.40
N SER A 113 -0.31 -5.85 9.16
CA SER A 113 -0.22 -7.30 8.91
C SER A 113 1.18 -7.84 9.21
N SER A 114 2.24 -7.06 8.99
CA SER A 114 3.62 -7.43 9.34
C SER A 114 3.92 -7.46 10.84
N SER A 115 3.03 -6.87 11.66
CA SER A 115 3.14 -6.90 13.13
C SER A 115 2.43 -8.07 13.80
N LEU A 116 1.71 -8.92 13.06
CA LEU A 116 1.36 -10.25 13.58
C LEU A 116 2.55 -11.18 13.34
N PRO A 117 3.02 -11.95 14.36
CA PRO A 117 3.89 -13.08 14.08
C PRO A 117 3.18 -13.93 13.02
N GLN A 118 3.88 -14.26 11.92
CA GLN A 118 3.44 -15.36 11.08
C GLN A 118 3.27 -16.55 12.03
N ILE A 119 2.03 -16.91 12.33
CA ILE A 119 1.71 -18.25 12.82
C ILE A 119 2.07 -19.12 11.63
N VAL A 120 3.34 -19.53 11.60
CA VAL A 120 3.82 -20.58 10.72
C VAL A 120 2.83 -21.70 10.92
N GLU A 121 2.15 -22.00 9.83
CA GLU A 121 1.18 -23.06 9.69
C GLU A 121 1.53 -24.24 10.60
N THR A 122 0.77 -24.41 11.66
CA THR A 122 0.62 -25.70 12.32
C THR A 122 -0.20 -26.61 11.39
N ASN A 123 0.28 -26.81 10.16
CA ASN A 123 -0.10 -27.90 9.26
C ASN A 123 0.60 -29.21 9.71
N LYS A 124 0.58 -29.46 11.02
CA LYS A 124 0.76 -30.77 11.64
C LYS A 124 -0.38 -31.00 12.63
N LEU A 125 -1.62 -30.83 12.17
CA LEU A 125 -2.69 -31.68 12.65
C LEU A 125 -2.37 -33.10 12.16
N GLU A 126 -1.51 -33.81 12.91
CA GLU A 126 -1.35 -35.25 12.78
C GLU A 126 -2.67 -35.92 13.16
N PHE A 127 -3.59 -36.02 12.20
CA PHE A 127 -4.55 -37.11 12.18
C PHE A 127 -3.77 -38.39 11.89
N ARG A 128 -3.14 -38.93 12.93
CA ARG A 128 -2.51 -40.25 12.96
C ARG A 128 -3.60 -41.31 12.78
N ARG A 129 -4.03 -41.49 11.54
CA ARG A 129 -4.90 -42.58 11.11
C ARG A 129 -4.11 -43.88 11.28
N LYS A 130 -4.33 -44.59 12.39
CA LYS A 130 -3.83 -45.96 12.59
C LYS A 130 -4.33 -46.83 11.44
N LYS A 131 -3.48 -47.08 10.44
CA LYS A 131 -3.62 -48.23 9.54
C LYS A 131 -2.83 -49.38 10.15
N SER A 132 -3.53 -50.25 10.87
CA SER A 132 -3.04 -51.58 11.22
C SER A 132 -2.90 -52.36 9.91
N GLN A 133 -1.68 -52.55 9.43
CA GLN A 133 -1.41 -53.47 8.32
C GLN A 133 -1.40 -54.90 8.87
N THR A 134 -2.41 -55.66 8.48
CA THR A 134 -2.48 -57.11 8.56
C THR A 134 -1.38 -57.71 7.68
N GLN A 135 -0.53 -58.55 8.27
CA GLN A 135 0.52 -59.30 7.56
C GLN A 135 -0.10 -60.32 6.59
N SER A 136 0.54 -60.51 5.43
CA SER A 136 0.28 -61.64 4.53
C SER A 136 1.60 -62.33 4.20
N PRO A 137 1.72 -63.66 4.38
CA PRO A 137 3.00 -64.37 4.32
C PRO A 137 3.20 -64.99 2.93
N GLN A 138 4.05 -64.40 2.09
CA GLN A 138 4.45 -65.06 0.82
C GLN A 138 5.86 -64.77 0.31
N GLN A 139 6.75 -64.18 1.13
CA GLN A 139 8.16 -63.98 0.75
C GLN A 139 9.16 -64.87 1.52
N GLN A 140 8.70 -65.93 2.17
CA GLN A 140 9.54 -66.85 2.94
C GLN A 140 9.83 -68.16 2.17
N LYS A 141 10.23 -68.05 0.89
CA LYS A 141 10.58 -69.21 0.05
C LYS A 141 11.93 -69.13 -0.65
N GLN A 142 12.91 -68.41 -0.08
CA GLN A 142 14.29 -68.37 -0.59
C GLN A 142 15.38 -68.72 0.44
N ILE A 143 15.04 -69.21 1.64
CA ILE A 143 16.06 -69.57 2.64
C ILE A 143 16.26 -71.09 2.79
N GLU A 144 15.36 -71.95 2.29
CA GLU A 144 15.47 -73.40 2.52
C GLU A 144 16.33 -74.20 1.51
N THR A 145 16.90 -73.59 0.48
CA THR A 145 17.66 -74.33 -0.55
C THR A 145 19.18 -74.27 -0.42
N LYS A 146 19.73 -73.79 0.70
CA LYS A 146 21.19 -73.70 0.93
C LYS A 146 21.76 -74.42 2.16
N GLN A 147 21.02 -75.30 2.83
CA GLN A 147 21.58 -76.15 3.92
C GLN A 147 21.38 -77.65 3.71
N LYS A 148 21.27 -78.11 2.46
CA LYS A 148 21.55 -79.52 2.09
C LYS A 148 22.96 -79.62 1.51
N LYS A 149 23.95 -79.48 2.39
CA LYS A 149 25.35 -79.90 2.18
C LYS A 149 26.06 -79.89 3.53
N THR A 150 26.55 -81.07 3.93
CA THR A 150 27.45 -81.35 5.08
C THR A 150 26.83 -81.12 6.46
N LYS A 151 26.59 -82.11 7.32
CA LYS A 151 27.24 -83.41 7.54
C LYS A 151 26.21 -84.43 8.00
#